data_AF-A0A3N0BL83-F1
#
_entry.id   AF-A0A3N0BL83-F1
#
_cell.length_a   1.000
_cell.length_b   1.000
_cell.length_c   1.000
_cell.angle_alpha   90.00
_cell.angle_beta   90.00
_cell.angle_gamma   90.00
#
_symmetry.space_group_name_H-M   'P 1'
#
loop_
_entity.id
_entity.type
_entity.pdbx_description
1 polymer ?
#
loop_
_entity_poly.entity_id
_entity_poly.type
_entity_poly.pdbx_seq_one_letter_code
_entity_poly.pdbx_strand_id
1 'polypeptide(L)'
;MIGGAEPHDWVVLKASNTQPVTLELARRWQTSGMLTKKFFGVTRFSLFLPGSAAWKATREGSRQDPDTLHAYLYADERINPRLRIFRDYALPIYAGYAAKHNYTHIVLYSDEMPEKWKAELRAITVLYPFVVLNSEKEHAMSARPIMERKMQEAGAESSAVAWFRVDDDDLLSADYLDQLDRHTTGANRGKGVSFGLGYLGLYADGKFSDYRELHKTMLAQGQAFIGAYDAETRKLSFPKAGNHRISDRITPFIIDSRSPAFLWTQHAGQDTRAAGGDTATVFLEKYKAASASEVGKLFPTLI
;
A
#
# COMPACT_ATOMS: atom_id res chain seq x y z
N MET A 1 19.47 -30.66 -28.50
CA MET A 1 20.55 -29.63 -28.52
C MET A 1 19.91 -28.37 -29.10
N ILE A 2 19.80 -27.22 -28.46
CA ILE A 2 20.52 -26.58 -27.36
C ILE A 2 19.48 -25.59 -26.74
N GLY A 3 19.15 -25.67 -25.46
CA GLY A 3 19.60 -24.67 -24.49
C GLY A 3 18.48 -23.69 -24.10
N GLY A 4 17.56 -24.14 -23.23
CA GLY A 4 16.60 -23.26 -22.55
C GLY A 4 17.26 -22.53 -21.39
N ALA A 5 17.14 -21.21 -21.35
CA ALA A 5 17.59 -20.39 -20.23
C ALA A 5 16.42 -20.17 -19.26
N GLU A 6 16.63 -20.59 -18.01
CA GLU A 6 15.73 -20.34 -16.88
C GLU A 6 15.73 -18.85 -16.48
N PRO A 7 14.61 -18.27 -16.04
CA PRO A 7 14.61 -16.98 -15.36
C PRO A 7 14.91 -17.17 -13.87
N HIS A 8 16.00 -16.52 -13.47
CA HIS A 8 16.65 -16.42 -12.16
C HIS A 8 15.78 -16.58 -10.89
N ASP A 9 16.41 -17.31 -9.96
CA ASP A 9 16.00 -17.74 -8.63
C ASP A 9 15.37 -16.66 -7.74
N TRP A 10 14.13 -16.92 -7.33
CA TRP A 10 13.62 -16.46 -6.05
C TRP A 10 14.03 -17.48 -4.99
N VAL A 11 14.63 -17.02 -3.88
CA VAL A 11 14.99 -17.88 -2.75
C VAL A 11 13.78 -18.72 -2.31
N VAL A 12 13.81 -19.99 -2.70
CA VAL A 12 12.90 -21.03 -2.24
C VAL A 12 13.27 -21.32 -0.80
N LEU A 13 12.44 -20.88 0.14
CA LEU A 13 12.46 -21.45 1.49
C LEU A 13 12.01 -22.91 1.36
N LYS A 14 12.97 -23.84 1.41
CA LYS A 14 12.67 -25.27 1.55
C LYS A 14 11.83 -25.45 2.81
N ALA A 15 10.66 -26.06 2.64
CA ALA A 15 9.81 -26.49 3.73
C ALA A 15 10.59 -27.49 4.60
N SER A 16 10.86 -27.12 5.85
CA SER A 16 11.28 -28.07 6.89
C SER A 16 10.03 -28.47 7.69
N ASN A 17 9.71 -29.76 7.62
CA ASN A 17 8.80 -30.54 8.46
C ASN A 17 7.68 -29.78 9.20
N THR A 18 6.48 -29.91 8.65
CA THR A 18 5.20 -29.70 9.32
C THR A 18 5.10 -30.57 10.58
N GLN A 19 5.20 -29.96 11.75
CA GLN A 19 4.47 -30.42 12.93
C GLN A 19 3.09 -29.72 12.94
N PRO A 20 2.02 -30.40 13.37
CA PRO A 20 0.72 -29.79 13.44
C PRO A 20 0.74 -28.77 14.57
N VAL A 21 0.78 -27.49 14.23
CA VAL A 21 0.47 -26.41 15.18
C VAL A 21 -1.05 -26.40 15.34
N THR A 22 -1.58 -27.49 15.90
CA THR A 22 -3.00 -27.79 16.04
C THR A 22 -3.55 -27.13 17.29
N LEU A 23 -4.53 -26.24 17.09
CA LEU A 23 -5.60 -25.84 18.03
C LEU A 23 -5.20 -25.15 19.35
N GLU A 24 -4.02 -25.40 19.91
CA GLU A 24 -3.61 -24.88 21.22
C GLU A 24 -3.19 -23.41 21.16
N LEU A 25 -2.54 -23.01 20.06
CA LEU A 25 -2.34 -21.59 19.75
C LEU A 25 -3.67 -20.89 19.50
N ALA A 26 -4.64 -21.50 18.79
CA ALA A 26 -5.95 -20.86 18.62
C ALA A 26 -6.71 -20.65 19.95
N ARG A 27 -6.55 -21.56 20.93
CA ARG A 27 -7.19 -21.48 22.25
C ARG A 27 -6.58 -20.43 23.17
N ARG A 28 -5.25 -20.19 23.11
CA ARG A 28 -4.59 -19.13 23.92
C ARG A 28 -5.04 -17.71 23.53
N TRP A 29 -5.65 -17.54 22.35
CA TRP A 29 -5.98 -16.22 21.77
C TRP A 29 -7.43 -15.80 22.04
N GLN A 30 -8.25 -16.70 22.60
CA GLN A 30 -9.65 -16.44 22.93
C GLN A 30 -9.85 -15.87 24.35
N THR A 31 -8.83 -15.94 25.22
CA THR A 31 -8.97 -15.65 26.66
C THR A 31 -8.35 -14.33 27.14
N SER A 32 -7.82 -13.49 26.24
CA SER A 32 -7.37 -12.13 26.59
C SER A 32 -8.30 -11.09 25.98
N GLY A 33 -9.07 -10.40 26.83
CA GLY A 33 -9.84 -9.22 26.43
C GLY A 33 -8.93 -8.18 25.77
N MET A 34 -9.38 -7.65 24.63
CA MET A 34 -8.69 -6.69 23.75
C MET A 34 -7.28 -7.13 23.30
N LEU A 35 -7.22 -8.01 22.30
CA LEU A 35 -6.02 -8.11 21.46
C LEU A 35 -5.70 -6.71 20.91
N THR A 36 -4.60 -6.11 21.33
CA THR A 36 -4.07 -4.88 20.72
C THR A 36 -3.66 -5.20 19.28
N LYS A 37 -4.50 -4.86 18.32
CA LYS A 37 -4.18 -5.03 16.89
C LYS A 37 -3.17 -3.97 16.48
N LYS A 38 -2.29 -4.32 15.53
CA LYS A 38 -1.35 -3.38 14.92
C LYS A 38 -1.62 -3.26 13.42
N PHE A 39 -1.60 -2.03 12.92
CA PHE A 39 -1.77 -1.73 11.50
C PHE A 39 -0.51 -1.09 10.92
N PHE A 40 -0.11 -1.56 9.74
CA PHE A 40 0.98 -0.96 8.98
C PHE A 40 0.52 -0.55 7.58
N GLY A 41 0.57 0.75 7.28
CA GLY A 41 0.43 1.23 5.92
C GLY A 41 1.78 1.20 5.23
N VAL A 42 1.82 0.86 3.94
CA VAL A 42 3.07 0.83 3.17
C VAL A 42 2.87 1.56 1.85
N THR A 43 3.63 2.64 1.68
CA THR A 43 3.71 3.38 0.42
C THR A 43 5.08 3.21 -0.21
N ARG A 44 5.07 2.92 -1.52
CA ARG A 44 6.26 2.85 -2.36
C ARG A 44 6.37 4.18 -3.08
N PHE A 45 7.08 5.13 -2.49
CA PHE A 45 7.11 6.50 -2.96
C PHE A 45 8.10 6.64 -4.10
N SER A 46 7.57 6.69 -5.33
CA SER A 46 8.32 6.86 -6.58
C SER A 46 9.64 6.07 -6.61
N LEU A 47 9.52 4.76 -6.36
CA LEU A 47 10.66 3.86 -6.25
C LEU A 47 11.39 3.68 -7.57
N PHE A 48 12.70 3.84 -7.53
CA PHE A 48 13.61 3.48 -8.60
C PHE A 48 13.93 1.98 -8.51
N LEU A 49 13.32 1.19 -9.39
CA LEU A 49 13.52 -0.28 -9.47
C LEU A 49 13.80 -0.69 -10.91
N PRO A 50 15.04 -0.48 -11.41
CA PRO A 50 15.42 -0.90 -12.76
C PRO A 50 15.24 -2.42 -12.91
N GLY A 51 14.69 -2.85 -14.06
CA GLY A 51 14.44 -4.27 -14.34
C GLY A 51 13.17 -4.88 -13.73
N SER A 52 12.40 -4.12 -12.94
CA SER A 52 11.13 -4.59 -12.36
C SER A 52 10.02 -4.78 -13.43
N ALA A 53 8.94 -5.50 -13.09
CA ALA A 53 7.80 -5.64 -14.01
C ALA A 53 7.11 -4.29 -14.33
N ALA A 54 7.22 -3.29 -13.45
CA ALA A 54 6.75 -1.92 -13.70
C ALA A 54 7.61 -1.22 -14.78
N TRP A 55 8.92 -1.49 -14.79
CA TRP A 55 9.85 -1.08 -15.86
C TRP A 55 9.50 -1.72 -17.21
N LYS A 56 8.94 -2.95 -17.23
CA LYS A 56 8.48 -3.60 -18.47
C LYS A 56 7.13 -3.08 -18.99
N ALA A 57 6.36 -2.38 -18.16
CA ALA A 57 5.04 -1.85 -18.53
C ALA A 57 5.11 -0.48 -19.22
N THR A 58 6.26 0.21 -19.17
CA THR A 58 6.51 1.39 -20.00
C THR A 58 6.80 0.93 -21.43
N ARG A 59 5.90 1.29 -22.37
CA ARG A 59 5.87 0.92 -23.80
C ARG A 59 7.23 0.91 -24.49
N GLU A 60 7.32 0.04 -25.51
CA GLU A 60 8.39 -0.10 -26.51
C GLU A 60 9.14 1.21 -26.81
N GLY A 61 10.47 1.15 -26.64
CA GLY A 61 11.40 1.99 -27.40
C GLY A 61 12.25 3.01 -26.63
N SER A 62 11.88 3.47 -25.43
CA SER A 62 12.58 4.65 -24.85
C SER A 62 12.86 4.65 -23.34
N ARG A 63 12.56 3.60 -22.58
CA ARG A 63 12.85 3.56 -21.12
C ARG A 63 13.63 2.32 -20.67
N GLN A 64 14.48 1.77 -21.54
CA GLN A 64 15.33 0.63 -21.18
C GLN A 64 16.61 1.01 -20.42
N ASP A 65 16.92 2.30 -20.32
CA ASP A 65 18.11 2.79 -19.66
C ASP A 65 17.78 3.30 -18.23
N PRO A 66 18.55 2.88 -17.18
CA PRO A 66 18.36 3.32 -15.80
C PRO A 66 18.36 4.84 -15.62
N ASP A 67 19.20 5.59 -16.35
CA ASP A 67 19.26 7.06 -16.20
C ASP A 67 17.99 7.71 -16.72
N THR A 68 17.42 7.19 -17.82
CA THR A 68 16.13 7.66 -18.34
C THR A 68 14.97 7.39 -17.38
N LEU A 69 14.97 6.22 -16.71
CA LEU A 69 13.97 5.92 -15.67
C LEU A 69 14.12 6.87 -14.48
N HIS A 70 15.35 7.08 -14.02
CA HIS A 70 15.66 7.98 -12.91
C HIS A 70 15.17 9.40 -13.20
N ALA A 71 15.56 9.96 -14.35
CA ALA A 71 15.14 11.28 -14.79
C ALA A 71 13.62 11.40 -14.91
N TYR A 72 12.93 10.39 -15.45
CA TYR A 72 11.47 10.37 -15.52
C TYR A 72 10.80 10.32 -14.15
N LEU A 73 11.26 9.43 -13.25
CA LEU A 73 10.65 9.23 -11.93
C LEU A 73 10.71 10.50 -11.09
N TYR A 74 11.83 11.20 -11.15
CA TYR A 74 12.14 12.35 -10.31
C TYR A 74 12.00 13.71 -11.00
N ALA A 75 11.52 13.73 -12.25
CA ALA A 75 11.10 14.95 -12.93
C ALA A 75 10.05 15.68 -12.09
N ASP A 76 10.22 16.99 -11.96
CA ASP A 76 9.41 17.85 -11.08
C ASP A 76 7.91 17.74 -11.42
N GLU A 77 7.58 17.63 -12.71
CA GLU A 77 6.21 17.50 -13.21
C GLU A 77 5.56 16.16 -12.80
N ARG A 78 6.36 15.12 -12.56
CA ARG A 78 5.86 13.79 -12.16
C ARG A 78 5.76 13.65 -10.64
N ILE A 79 6.80 14.06 -9.91
CA ILE A 79 6.91 13.82 -8.47
C ILE A 79 6.23 14.89 -7.62
N ASN A 80 6.16 16.16 -8.07
CA ASN A 80 5.48 17.21 -7.31
C ASN A 80 4.00 16.88 -7.06
N PRO A 81 3.20 16.47 -8.07
CA PRO A 81 1.81 16.07 -7.84
C PRO A 81 1.69 14.95 -6.81
N ARG A 82 2.57 13.94 -6.85
CA ARG A 82 2.59 12.80 -5.93
C ARG A 82 2.89 13.23 -4.51
N LEU A 83 3.95 14.02 -4.33
CA LEU A 83 4.31 14.56 -3.04
C LEU A 83 3.16 15.38 -2.44
N ARG A 84 2.51 16.22 -3.25
CA ARG A 84 1.34 17.01 -2.81
C ARG A 84 0.15 16.12 -2.46
N ILE A 85 -0.21 15.15 -3.31
CA ILE A 85 -1.29 14.20 -3.02
C ILE A 85 -1.00 13.47 -1.70
N PHE A 86 0.19 12.90 -1.56
CA PHE A 86 0.59 12.19 -0.36
C PHE A 86 0.57 13.09 0.89
N ARG A 87 1.25 14.25 0.85
CA ARG A 87 1.44 15.14 2.00
C ARG A 87 0.18 15.91 2.39
N ASP A 88 -0.49 16.49 1.40
CA ASP A 88 -1.55 17.47 1.62
C ASP A 88 -2.94 16.80 1.65
N TYR A 89 -3.09 15.61 1.06
CA TYR A 89 -4.39 14.94 0.97
C TYR A 89 -4.44 13.57 1.68
N ALA A 90 -3.45 12.70 1.52
CA ALA A 90 -3.48 11.37 2.12
C ALA A 90 -3.08 11.37 3.61
N LEU A 91 -1.93 11.97 3.95
CA LEU A 91 -1.42 11.96 5.33
C LEU A 91 -2.33 12.62 6.38
N PRO A 92 -3.07 13.72 6.09
CA PRO A 92 -4.03 14.24 7.06
C PRO A 92 -5.18 13.26 7.37
N ILE A 93 -5.63 12.48 6.37
CA ILE A 93 -6.59 11.39 6.62
C ILE A 93 -5.94 10.32 7.52
N TYR A 94 -4.69 9.95 7.22
CA TYR A 94 -3.98 8.90 7.95
C TYR A 94 -3.59 9.33 9.37
N ALA A 95 -3.50 10.63 9.65
CA ALA A 95 -3.38 11.13 11.02
C ALA A 95 -4.61 10.76 11.86
N GLY A 96 -5.80 10.76 11.26
CA GLY A 96 -7.03 10.26 11.89
C GLY A 96 -6.96 8.78 12.24
N TYR A 97 -6.22 7.98 11.45
CA TYR A 97 -5.94 6.58 11.77
C TYR A 97 -5.03 6.47 12.99
N ALA A 98 -3.91 7.19 13.00
CA ALA A 98 -2.95 7.16 14.09
C ALA A 98 -3.54 7.62 15.43
N ALA A 99 -4.54 8.50 15.40
CA ALA A 99 -5.27 8.94 16.58
C ALA A 99 -6.23 7.87 17.17
N LYS A 100 -6.70 6.92 16.35
CA LYS A 100 -7.72 5.92 16.73
C LYS A 100 -7.17 4.49 16.84
N HIS A 101 -6.13 4.18 16.10
CA HIS A 101 -5.58 2.83 15.91
C HIS A 101 -4.09 2.81 16.20
N ASN A 102 -3.57 1.67 16.65
CA ASN A 102 -2.13 1.46 16.75
C ASN A 102 -1.54 1.30 15.34
N TYR A 103 -1.21 2.44 14.74
CA TYR A 103 -0.89 2.55 13.33
C TYR A 103 0.52 3.10 13.09
N THR A 104 1.18 2.61 12.06
CA THR A 104 2.45 3.13 11.55
C THR A 104 2.42 3.09 10.03
N HIS A 105 2.84 4.18 9.38
CA HIS A 105 2.91 4.26 7.93
C HIS A 105 4.37 4.22 7.49
N ILE A 106 4.74 3.22 6.68
CA ILE A 106 6.10 3.02 6.21
C ILE A 106 6.19 3.52 4.78
N VAL A 107 7.09 4.48 4.55
CA VAL A 107 7.39 5.02 3.22
C VAL A 107 8.70 4.41 2.76
N LEU A 108 8.61 3.57 1.75
CA LEU A 108 9.75 3.04 1.02
C LEU A 108 10.16 4.06 -0.02
N TYR A 109 11.45 4.40 -0.09
CA TYR A 109 12.03 5.30 -1.09
C TYR A 109 13.42 4.82 -1.52
N SER A 110 13.88 5.22 -2.71
CA SER A 110 15.20 4.83 -3.24
C SER A 110 16.28 5.82 -2.83
N ASP A 111 17.50 5.34 -2.62
CA ASP A 111 18.65 6.17 -2.22
C ASP A 111 19.06 7.16 -3.31
N GLU A 112 18.82 6.77 -4.56
CA GLU A 112 19.03 7.53 -5.79
C GLU A 112 18.07 8.72 -5.91
N MET A 113 17.00 8.77 -5.09
CA MET A 113 16.10 9.91 -5.05
C MET A 113 16.89 11.20 -4.80
N PRO A 114 16.71 12.27 -5.62
CA PRO A 114 17.36 13.54 -5.41
C PRO A 114 17.15 14.10 -4.00
N GLU A 115 18.19 14.72 -3.45
CA GLU A 115 18.19 15.19 -2.05
C GLU A 115 17.03 16.15 -1.74
N LYS A 116 16.61 16.98 -2.71
CA LYS A 116 15.44 17.86 -2.54
C LYS A 116 14.17 17.10 -2.16
N TRP A 117 13.94 15.93 -2.75
CA TRP A 117 12.76 15.11 -2.46
C TRP A 117 12.92 14.31 -1.17
N LYS A 118 14.14 13.83 -0.87
CA LYS A 118 14.44 13.20 0.42
C LYS A 118 14.26 14.18 1.59
N ALA A 119 14.61 15.45 1.40
CA ALA A 119 14.38 16.51 2.38
C ALA A 119 12.88 16.72 2.64
N GLU A 120 12.04 16.73 1.60
CA GLU A 120 10.58 16.80 1.74
C GLU A 120 10.02 15.57 2.49
N LEU A 121 10.50 14.35 2.20
CA LEU A 121 10.10 13.15 2.95
C LEU A 121 10.52 13.22 4.43
N ARG A 122 11.68 13.79 4.74
CA ARG A 122 12.09 14.03 6.14
C ARG A 122 11.26 15.12 6.82
N ALA A 123 10.84 16.16 6.09
CA ALA A 123 9.92 17.15 6.64
C ALA A 123 8.55 16.53 6.97
N ILE A 124 8.09 15.58 6.14
CA ILE A 124 6.88 14.80 6.41
C ILE A 124 6.94 14.05 7.73
N THR A 125 8.07 13.43 8.10
CA THR A 125 8.14 12.68 9.38
C THR A 125 8.12 13.58 10.61
N VAL A 126 8.53 14.85 10.48
CA VAL A 126 8.39 15.85 11.54
C VAL A 126 6.92 16.22 11.73
N LEU A 127 6.18 16.41 10.63
CA LEU A 127 4.75 16.75 10.67
C LEU A 127 3.86 15.56 11.07
N TYR A 128 4.25 14.36 10.67
CA TYR A 128 3.48 13.13 10.87
C TYR A 128 4.35 12.04 11.53
N PRO A 129 4.48 12.05 12.88
CA PRO A 129 5.38 11.12 13.59
C PRO A 129 5.04 9.62 13.45
N PHE A 130 3.83 9.29 12.98
CA PHE A 130 3.46 7.91 12.65
C PHE A 130 4.06 7.43 11.32
N VAL A 131 4.69 8.32 10.54
CA VAL A 131 5.37 8.02 9.28
C VAL A 131 6.82 7.66 9.54
N VAL A 132 7.26 6.52 9.00
CA VAL A 132 8.63 6.02 9.09
C VAL A 132 9.18 5.87 7.68
N LEU A 133 10.33 6.50 7.41
CA LEU A 133 11.04 6.33 6.14
C LEU A 133 11.90 5.07 6.19
N ASN A 134 12.02 4.40 5.06
CA ASN A 134 12.94 3.29 4.86
C ASN A 134 13.54 3.33 3.46
N SER A 135 14.85 3.43 3.39
CA SER A 135 15.61 3.45 2.15
C SER A 135 15.90 2.04 1.62
N GLU A 136 16.34 1.96 0.36
CA GLU A 136 16.75 0.70 -0.27
C GLU A 136 17.94 0.05 0.43
N LYS A 137 18.98 0.82 0.75
CA LYS A 137 20.18 0.35 1.46
C LYS A 137 19.87 -0.22 2.84
N GLU A 138 18.86 0.29 3.53
CA GLU A 138 18.55 -0.15 4.89
C GLU A 138 17.95 -1.55 4.92
N HIS A 139 16.95 -1.85 4.06
CA HIS A 139 16.18 -3.09 4.16
C HIS A 139 15.71 -3.69 2.82
N ALA A 140 16.45 -3.48 1.73
CA ALA A 140 16.19 -4.09 0.42
C ALA A 140 14.72 -3.94 -0.03
N MET A 141 14.14 -2.76 0.20
CA MET A 141 12.76 -2.41 -0.17
C MET A 141 11.67 -3.27 0.47
N SER A 142 11.97 -3.92 1.60
CA SER A 142 11.01 -4.65 2.41
C SER A 142 10.59 -3.83 3.62
N ALA A 143 9.28 -3.69 3.82
CA ALA A 143 8.75 -3.04 5.02
C ALA A 143 8.78 -3.98 6.25
N ARG A 144 8.92 -5.30 6.07
CA ARG A 144 8.81 -6.28 7.16
C ARG A 144 9.86 -6.09 8.27
N PRO A 145 11.16 -5.86 7.99
CA PRO A 145 12.14 -5.60 9.05
C PRO A 145 11.78 -4.38 9.92
N ILE A 146 11.24 -3.32 9.32
CA ILE A 146 10.76 -2.14 10.04
C ILE A 146 9.53 -2.48 10.89
N MET A 147 8.58 -3.24 10.35
CA MET A 147 7.41 -3.69 11.11
C MET A 147 7.85 -4.51 12.32
N GLU A 148 8.74 -5.50 12.15
CA GLU A 148 9.27 -6.33 13.24
C GLU A 148 9.99 -5.46 14.29
N ARG A 149 10.85 -4.54 13.85
CA ARG A 149 11.53 -3.60 14.75
C ARG A 149 10.53 -2.78 15.56
N LYS A 150 9.48 -2.24 14.94
CA LYS A 150 8.45 -1.46 15.63
C LYS A 150 7.66 -2.27 16.63
N MET A 151 7.36 -3.54 16.33
CA MET A 151 6.74 -4.44 17.31
C MET A 151 7.66 -4.69 18.51
N GLN A 152 8.96 -4.88 18.24
CA GLN A 152 9.97 -5.14 19.28
C GLN A 152 10.26 -3.92 20.15
N GLU A 153 10.41 -2.72 19.57
CA GLU A 153 10.62 -1.45 20.28
C GLU A 153 9.44 -1.13 21.21
N ALA A 154 8.22 -1.47 20.80
CA ALA A 154 7.02 -1.29 21.59
C ALA A 154 6.83 -2.34 22.70
N GLY A 155 7.68 -3.37 22.77
CA GLY A 155 7.47 -4.50 23.68
C GLY A 155 6.13 -5.21 23.43
N ALA A 156 5.73 -5.32 22.15
CA ALA A 156 4.40 -5.80 21.81
C ALA A 156 4.18 -7.26 22.24
N GLU A 157 2.96 -7.55 22.71
CA GLU A 157 2.49 -8.91 22.93
C GLU A 157 2.09 -9.60 21.61
N SER A 158 1.95 -10.92 21.65
CA SER A 158 1.46 -11.70 20.52
C SER A 158 0.07 -11.19 20.09
N SER A 159 -0.06 -10.81 18.82
CA SER A 159 -1.22 -10.05 18.35
C SER A 159 -1.50 -10.26 16.86
N ALA A 160 -2.73 -9.95 16.46
CA ALA A 160 -3.09 -9.85 15.05
C ALA A 160 -2.50 -8.57 14.46
N VAL A 161 -1.87 -8.71 13.29
CA VAL A 161 -1.23 -7.59 12.59
C VAL A 161 -1.77 -7.54 11.18
N ALA A 162 -2.18 -6.37 10.71
CA ALA A 162 -2.49 -6.17 9.30
C ALA A 162 -1.49 -5.19 8.70
N TRP A 163 -1.08 -5.46 7.46
CA TRP A 163 -0.44 -4.44 6.64
C TRP A 163 -1.18 -4.27 5.33
N PHE A 164 -1.16 -3.05 4.80
CA PHE A 164 -1.79 -2.70 3.55
C PHE A 164 -0.89 -1.84 2.70
N ARG A 165 -1.09 -1.90 1.39
CA ARG A 165 -0.37 -1.04 0.44
C ARG A 165 -1.27 0.08 -0.07
N VAL A 166 -0.67 1.23 -0.35
CA VAL A 166 -1.29 2.33 -1.10
C VAL A 166 -0.19 3.07 -1.86
N ASP A 167 -0.46 3.43 -3.11
CA ASP A 167 0.50 4.13 -3.96
C ASP A 167 0.58 5.62 -3.53
N ASP A 168 1.63 6.34 -3.92
CA ASP A 168 1.92 7.71 -3.43
C ASP A 168 0.98 8.80 -4.00
N ASP A 169 0.19 8.45 -5.00
CA ASP A 169 -0.82 9.28 -5.65
C ASP A 169 -2.26 8.85 -5.33
N ASP A 170 -2.49 7.88 -4.44
CA ASP A 170 -3.82 7.38 -4.10
C ASP A 170 -4.20 7.65 -2.64
N LEU A 171 -5.51 7.65 -2.36
CA LEU A 171 -6.04 7.88 -1.03
C LEU A 171 -6.83 6.67 -0.53
N LEU A 172 -6.84 6.48 0.79
CA LEU A 172 -7.76 5.58 1.48
C LEU A 172 -8.80 6.40 2.25
N SER A 173 -10.00 5.87 2.40
CA SER A 173 -11.10 6.57 3.08
C SER A 173 -10.83 6.75 4.57
N ALA A 174 -11.35 7.81 5.20
CA ALA A 174 -11.16 8.12 6.61
C ALA A 174 -11.57 7.02 7.60
N ASP A 175 -12.39 6.07 7.16
CA ASP A 175 -12.80 4.89 7.92
C ASP A 175 -12.09 3.59 7.48
N TYR A 176 -11.11 3.64 6.56
CA TYR A 176 -10.44 2.46 5.99
C TYR A 176 -9.89 1.51 7.07
N LEU A 177 -9.23 2.04 8.11
CA LEU A 177 -8.75 1.20 9.21
C LEU A 177 -9.89 0.62 10.04
N ASP A 178 -11.01 1.34 10.24
CA ASP A 178 -12.20 0.78 10.89
C ASP A 178 -12.76 -0.38 10.04
N GLN A 179 -12.72 -0.23 8.71
CA GLN A 179 -13.14 -1.29 7.80
C GLN A 179 -12.21 -2.51 7.88
N LEU A 180 -10.88 -2.31 7.88
CA LEU A 180 -9.88 -3.37 7.96
C LEU A 180 -9.81 -4.04 9.35
N ASP A 181 -10.07 -3.28 10.41
CA ASP A 181 -10.09 -3.77 11.78
C ASP A 181 -11.09 -4.91 11.98
N ARG A 182 -12.27 -4.80 11.36
CA ARG A 182 -13.32 -5.85 11.36
C ARG A 182 -12.80 -7.19 10.83
N HIS A 183 -11.84 -7.16 9.92
CA HIS A 183 -11.25 -8.36 9.33
C HIS A 183 -9.98 -8.81 10.04
N THR A 184 -9.30 -7.92 10.76
CA THR A 184 -8.01 -8.19 11.43
C THR A 184 -8.22 -9.00 12.70
N THR A 185 -8.42 -10.30 12.54
CA THR A 185 -8.69 -11.26 13.62
C THR A 185 -7.83 -12.51 13.47
N GLY A 186 -7.67 -13.28 14.55
CA GLY A 186 -6.96 -14.56 14.52
C GLY A 186 -7.57 -15.55 13.51
N ALA A 187 -8.89 -15.58 13.35
CA ALA A 187 -9.60 -16.42 12.39
C ALA A 187 -9.34 -16.06 10.92
N ASN A 188 -8.84 -14.85 10.66
CA ASN A 188 -8.49 -14.37 9.34
C ASN A 188 -6.98 -14.30 9.10
N ARG A 189 -6.16 -14.78 10.05
CA ARG A 189 -4.71 -14.92 9.84
C ARG A 189 -4.43 -15.72 8.57
N GLY A 190 -3.48 -15.24 7.77
CA GLY A 190 -3.10 -15.88 6.52
C GLY A 190 -4.01 -15.54 5.33
N LYS A 191 -4.95 -14.60 5.49
CA LYS A 191 -5.81 -14.12 4.40
C LYS A 191 -5.39 -12.73 3.92
N GLY A 192 -5.65 -12.45 2.65
CA GLY A 192 -5.68 -11.11 2.09
C GLY A 192 -7.06 -10.46 2.27
N VAL A 193 -7.12 -9.13 2.19
CA VAL A 193 -8.36 -8.37 2.12
C VAL A 193 -8.28 -7.45 0.90
N SER A 194 -9.33 -7.47 0.09
CA SER A 194 -9.54 -6.49 -0.97
C SER A 194 -10.86 -5.79 -0.75
N PHE A 195 -10.81 -4.49 -0.52
CA PHE A 195 -12.00 -3.67 -0.61
C PHE A 195 -12.33 -3.45 -2.09
N GLY A 196 -13.56 -3.77 -2.48
CA GLY A 196 -13.95 -3.72 -3.89
C GLY A 196 -14.59 -2.41 -4.32
N LEU A 197 -15.09 -1.61 -3.38
CA LEU A 197 -15.78 -0.36 -3.66
C LEU A 197 -14.89 0.84 -3.31
N GLY A 198 -14.88 1.85 -4.17
CA GLY A 198 -14.15 3.08 -4.00
C GLY A 198 -14.59 4.15 -5.00
N TYR A 199 -13.78 5.18 -5.14
CA TYR A 199 -13.97 6.24 -6.13
C TYR A 199 -12.78 6.35 -7.08
N LEU A 200 -13.02 6.96 -8.23
CA LEU A 200 -12.01 7.61 -9.06
C LEU A 200 -12.14 9.12 -8.83
N GLY A 201 -11.04 9.85 -8.95
CA GLY A 201 -11.05 11.32 -8.92
C GLY A 201 -9.97 11.90 -9.83
N LEU A 202 -10.33 12.91 -10.63
CA LEU A 202 -9.39 13.63 -11.48
C LEU A 202 -8.59 14.62 -10.63
N TYR A 203 -7.26 14.51 -10.65
CA TYR A 203 -6.36 15.51 -10.08
C TYR A 203 -5.69 16.31 -11.19
N ALA A 204 -6.04 17.59 -11.26
CA ALA A 204 -5.51 18.56 -12.22
C ALA A 204 -5.37 19.92 -11.54
N ASP A 205 -4.36 20.70 -11.94
CA ASP A 205 -4.12 22.06 -11.44
C ASP A 205 -4.08 22.16 -9.90
N GLY A 206 -3.58 21.11 -9.26
CA GLY A 206 -3.43 21.03 -7.82
C GLY A 206 -4.71 20.71 -7.04
N LYS A 207 -5.80 20.30 -7.71
CA LYS A 207 -7.11 20.06 -7.09
C LYS A 207 -7.75 18.77 -7.60
N PHE A 208 -8.57 18.15 -6.75
CA PHE A 208 -9.41 17.02 -7.13
C PHE A 208 -10.77 17.48 -7.68
N SER A 209 -11.28 16.75 -8.67
CA SER A 209 -12.55 16.99 -9.34
C SER A 209 -13.06 15.70 -10.01
N ASP A 210 -14.22 15.78 -10.65
CA ASP A 210 -14.85 14.72 -11.46
C ASP A 210 -14.81 13.32 -10.82
N TYR A 211 -15.56 13.17 -9.73
CA TYR A 211 -15.58 11.91 -8.98
C TYR A 211 -16.49 10.87 -9.62
N ARG A 212 -16.03 9.63 -9.65
CA ARG A 212 -16.78 8.49 -10.17
C ARG A 212 -16.76 7.31 -9.21
N GLU A 213 -17.88 6.61 -9.08
CA GLU A 213 -17.94 5.36 -8.31
C GLU A 213 -17.22 4.23 -9.06
N LEU A 214 -16.37 3.49 -8.36
CA LEU A 214 -15.65 2.34 -8.89
C LEU A 214 -15.92 1.10 -8.04
N HIS A 215 -16.44 0.05 -8.69
CA HIS A 215 -16.48 -1.29 -8.12
C HIS A 215 -15.48 -2.19 -8.85
N LYS A 216 -14.34 -2.45 -8.22
CA LYS A 216 -13.27 -3.30 -8.74
C LYS A 216 -12.46 -3.93 -7.62
N THR A 217 -12.38 -5.26 -7.64
CA THR A 217 -11.62 -6.05 -6.66
C THR A 217 -10.16 -6.21 -7.07
N MET A 218 -9.33 -6.66 -6.12
CA MET A 218 -7.92 -6.97 -6.31
C MET A 218 -7.11 -5.79 -6.84
N LEU A 219 -7.56 -4.57 -6.53
CA LEU A 219 -6.84 -3.34 -6.79
C LEU A 219 -5.66 -3.20 -5.85
N ALA A 220 -4.67 -2.41 -6.27
CA ALA A 220 -3.52 -2.10 -5.44
C ALA A 220 -3.90 -1.21 -4.25
N GLN A 221 -4.87 -0.32 -4.45
CA GLN A 221 -5.30 0.70 -3.51
C GLN A 221 -5.93 0.05 -2.26
N GLY A 222 -5.17 -0.01 -1.17
CA GLY A 222 -5.66 -0.55 0.10
C GLY A 222 -5.77 -2.07 0.13
N GLN A 223 -5.06 -2.80 -0.75
CA GLN A 223 -4.97 -4.25 -0.59
C GLN A 223 -4.18 -4.58 0.68
N ALA A 224 -4.77 -5.42 1.53
CA ALA A 224 -4.22 -5.73 2.84
C ALA A 224 -3.96 -7.23 3.02
N PHE A 225 -3.12 -7.56 4.01
CA PHE A 225 -2.80 -8.93 4.40
C PHE A 225 -2.78 -9.04 5.92
N ILE A 226 -3.45 -10.08 6.43
CA ILE A 226 -3.62 -10.31 7.86
C ILE A 226 -2.62 -11.38 8.29
N GLY A 227 -1.78 -11.01 9.23
CA GLY A 227 -0.76 -11.83 9.84
C GLY A 227 -0.85 -11.84 11.35
N ALA A 228 0.25 -12.25 11.96
CA ALA A 228 0.42 -12.28 13.40
C ALA A 228 1.84 -11.92 13.78
N TYR A 229 1.97 -11.23 14.91
CA TYR A 229 3.21 -11.10 15.65
C TYR A 229 3.24 -12.12 16.78
N ASP A 230 4.40 -12.72 16.98
CA ASP A 230 4.68 -13.66 18.06
C ASP A 230 5.75 -13.04 18.97
N ALA A 231 5.37 -12.78 20.23
CA ALA A 231 6.24 -12.07 21.18
C ALA A 231 7.42 -12.92 21.67
N GLU A 232 7.27 -14.25 21.71
CA GLU A 232 8.32 -15.17 22.15
C GLU A 232 9.44 -15.24 21.12
N THR A 233 9.08 -15.42 19.85
CA THR A 233 10.03 -15.49 18.72
C THR A 233 10.41 -14.10 18.19
N ARG A 234 9.66 -13.05 18.56
CA ARG A 234 9.81 -11.67 18.09
C ARG A 234 9.69 -11.51 16.58
N LYS A 235 8.83 -12.33 15.95
CA LYS A 235 8.69 -12.42 14.49
C LYS A 235 7.28 -12.12 14.00
N LEU A 236 7.21 -11.52 12.81
CA LEU A 236 5.97 -11.39 12.05
C LEU A 236 5.78 -12.58 11.12
N SER A 237 4.53 -13.00 10.96
CA SER A 237 4.12 -13.99 9.97
C SER A 237 2.98 -13.44 9.13
N PHE A 238 3.18 -13.35 7.82
CA PHE A 238 2.18 -12.90 6.85
C PHE A 238 1.97 -13.95 5.77
N PRO A 239 0.79 -13.99 5.13
CA PRO A 239 0.60 -14.79 3.93
C PRO A 239 1.46 -14.26 2.78
N LYS A 240 1.60 -15.08 1.73
CA LYS A 240 2.38 -14.73 0.55
C LYS A 240 1.66 -13.62 -0.24
N ALA A 241 2.22 -12.42 -0.25
CA ALA A 241 1.77 -11.36 -1.14
C ALA A 241 2.37 -11.53 -2.53
N GLY A 242 1.55 -11.46 -3.57
CA GLY A 242 1.97 -11.55 -4.97
C GLY A 242 1.65 -10.27 -5.74
N ASN A 243 1.55 -10.38 -7.06
CA ASN A 243 0.95 -9.32 -7.87
C ASN A 243 -0.50 -9.11 -7.41
N HIS A 244 -0.87 -7.87 -7.10
CA HIS A 244 -2.18 -7.52 -6.55
C HIS A 244 -3.35 -8.12 -7.32
N ARG A 245 -3.23 -8.26 -8.66
CA ARG A 245 -4.30 -8.78 -9.54
C ARG A 245 -4.54 -10.29 -9.46
N ILE A 246 -3.57 -11.05 -8.96
CA ILE A 246 -3.59 -12.52 -8.97
C ILE A 246 -3.16 -13.13 -7.63
N SER A 247 -3.07 -12.31 -6.57
CA SER A 247 -2.65 -12.77 -5.24
C SER A 247 -3.66 -13.75 -4.63
N ASP A 248 -4.92 -13.68 -5.05
CA ASP A 248 -5.98 -14.64 -4.74
C ASP A 248 -5.67 -16.06 -5.19
N ARG A 249 -4.80 -16.25 -6.18
CA ARG A 249 -4.39 -17.57 -6.67
C ARG A 249 -3.38 -18.29 -5.76
N ILE A 250 -2.80 -17.58 -4.79
CA ILE A 250 -1.77 -18.11 -3.88
C ILE A 250 -2.05 -17.82 -2.40
N THR A 251 -3.06 -17.00 -2.10
CA THR A 251 -3.47 -16.64 -0.74
C THR A 251 -4.99 -16.44 -0.76
N PRO A 252 -5.77 -17.01 0.17
CA PRO A 252 -7.20 -16.76 0.24
C PRO A 252 -7.51 -15.28 0.51
N PHE A 253 -8.54 -14.72 -0.15
CA PHE A 253 -8.94 -13.33 0.02
C PHE A 253 -10.35 -13.20 0.60
N ILE A 254 -10.51 -12.17 1.43
CA ILE A 254 -11.80 -11.59 1.80
C ILE A 254 -12.07 -10.44 0.84
N ILE A 255 -13.22 -10.46 0.19
CA ILE A 255 -13.71 -9.34 -0.62
C ILE A 255 -14.79 -8.61 0.17
N ASP A 256 -14.61 -7.31 0.39
CA ASP A 256 -15.58 -6.46 1.08
C ASP A 256 -15.88 -5.21 0.25
N SER A 257 -17.08 -5.16 -0.33
CA SER A 257 -17.53 -4.02 -1.15
C SER A 257 -18.70 -3.27 -0.49
N ARG A 258 -18.89 -3.40 0.83
CA ARG A 258 -20.04 -2.83 1.54
C ARG A 258 -19.99 -1.30 1.67
N SER A 259 -18.78 -0.73 1.66
CA SER A 259 -18.54 0.71 1.74
C SER A 259 -17.35 1.10 0.86
N PRO A 260 -17.30 2.33 0.31
CA PRO A 260 -16.12 2.82 -0.39
C PRO A 260 -14.91 2.89 0.55
N ALA A 261 -13.74 2.41 0.10
CA ALA A 261 -12.55 2.30 0.95
C ALA A 261 -11.31 3.03 0.40
N PHE A 262 -11.36 3.46 -0.87
CA PHE A 262 -10.23 4.07 -1.55
C PHE A 262 -10.70 5.11 -2.58
N LEU A 263 -9.81 6.03 -2.92
CA LEU A 263 -9.90 6.87 -4.11
C LEU A 263 -8.68 6.58 -4.97
N TRP A 264 -8.93 6.08 -6.18
CA TRP A 264 -7.92 5.87 -7.20
C TRP A 264 -7.83 7.14 -8.05
N THR A 265 -6.76 7.90 -7.83
CA THR A 265 -6.56 9.18 -8.51
C THR A 265 -6.36 8.96 -9.99
N GLN A 266 -6.77 9.91 -10.82
CA GLN A 266 -6.47 9.99 -12.24
C GLN A 266 -5.73 11.30 -12.49
N HIS A 267 -4.50 11.24 -13.02
CA HIS A 267 -3.73 12.45 -13.35
C HIS A 267 -2.68 12.19 -14.43
N ALA A 268 -2.20 13.26 -15.07
CA ALA A 268 -1.32 13.17 -16.25
C ALA A 268 -0.01 12.41 -16.03
N GLY A 269 0.46 12.35 -14.79
CA GLY A 269 1.72 11.70 -14.40
C GLY A 269 1.57 10.24 -13.98
N GLN A 270 0.42 9.59 -14.14
CA GLN A 270 0.23 8.19 -13.73
C GLN A 270 0.90 7.18 -14.66
N ASP A 271 1.46 6.14 -14.06
CA ASP A 271 2.15 5.07 -14.80
C ASP A 271 1.15 4.06 -15.43
N THR A 272 -0.08 3.96 -14.87
CA THR A 272 -1.16 3.13 -15.42
C THR A 272 -2.06 3.91 -16.39
N ARG A 273 -1.73 3.88 -17.69
CA ARG A 273 -2.63 4.08 -18.84
C ARG A 273 -3.69 5.22 -18.69
N ALA A 274 -3.24 6.44 -18.48
CA ALA A 274 -3.91 7.65 -18.98
C ALA A 274 -2.84 8.72 -19.24
N ALA A 275 -2.46 8.89 -20.50
CA ALA A 275 -1.60 9.98 -20.92
C ALA A 275 -2.42 11.27 -20.93
N GLY A 276 -2.50 11.97 -19.79
CA GLY A 276 -2.99 13.36 -19.69
C GLY A 276 -4.44 13.65 -20.09
N GLY A 277 -5.01 14.65 -19.40
CA GLY A 277 -6.24 15.39 -19.75
C GLY A 277 -7.38 14.57 -20.35
N ASP A 278 -7.48 14.60 -21.68
CA ASP A 278 -8.57 13.99 -22.45
C ASP A 278 -8.71 12.49 -22.20
N THR A 279 -7.60 11.76 -22.03
CA THR A 279 -7.66 10.30 -21.84
C THR A 279 -8.16 9.91 -20.45
N ALA A 280 -7.84 10.70 -19.41
CA ALA A 280 -8.34 10.48 -18.06
C ALA A 280 -9.84 10.80 -17.99
N THR A 281 -10.26 11.90 -18.61
CA THR A 281 -11.68 12.31 -18.67
C THR A 281 -12.53 11.26 -19.39
N VAL A 282 -12.10 10.80 -20.57
CA VAL A 282 -12.78 9.72 -21.33
C VAL A 282 -12.79 8.39 -20.55
N PHE A 283 -11.78 8.13 -19.73
CA PHE A 283 -11.79 6.95 -18.85
C PHE A 283 -12.85 7.07 -17.76
N LEU A 284 -12.96 8.24 -17.11
CA LEU A 284 -13.92 8.52 -16.04
C LEU A 284 -15.37 8.46 -16.52
N GLU A 285 -15.67 8.86 -17.76
CA GLU A 285 -17.03 8.81 -18.35
C GLU A 285 -17.65 7.41 -18.37
N LYS A 286 -16.85 6.35 -18.26
CA LYS A 286 -17.33 4.96 -18.20
C LYS A 286 -17.97 4.60 -16.86
N TYR A 287 -17.80 5.45 -15.85
CA TYR A 287 -18.19 5.20 -14.48
C TYR A 287 -19.30 6.14 -14.05
N LYS A 288 -20.10 5.73 -13.07
CA LYS A 288 -21.21 6.51 -12.54
C LYS A 288 -20.67 7.73 -11.78
N ALA A 289 -21.20 8.92 -12.06
CA ALA A 289 -20.86 10.12 -11.30
C ALA A 289 -21.19 9.98 -9.81
N ALA A 290 -20.26 10.44 -8.96
CA ALA A 290 -20.44 10.52 -7.51
C ALA A 290 -20.46 11.99 -7.07
N SER A 291 -21.26 12.33 -6.06
CA SER A 291 -21.31 13.71 -5.59
C SER A 291 -20.06 14.05 -4.77
N ALA A 292 -19.55 15.28 -4.93
CA ALA A 292 -18.41 15.77 -4.15
C ALA A 292 -18.71 15.74 -2.64
N SER A 293 -19.97 15.95 -2.22
CA SER A 293 -20.37 15.88 -0.82
C SER A 293 -20.27 14.46 -0.24
N GLU A 294 -20.70 13.43 -0.99
CA GLU A 294 -20.56 12.03 -0.56
C GLU A 294 -19.09 11.61 -0.47
N VAL A 295 -18.29 11.98 -1.47
CA VAL A 295 -16.85 11.72 -1.47
C VAL A 295 -16.19 12.44 -0.30
N GLY A 296 -16.49 13.73 -0.07
CA GLY A 296 -15.92 14.53 1.01
C GLY A 296 -16.18 14.00 2.42
N LYS A 297 -17.27 13.24 2.64
CA LYS A 297 -17.52 12.56 3.93
C LYS A 297 -16.47 11.49 4.24
N LEU A 298 -15.97 10.80 3.20
CA LEU A 298 -14.98 9.74 3.32
C LEU A 298 -13.56 10.25 3.07
N PHE A 299 -13.41 11.35 2.34
CA PHE A 299 -12.12 11.96 1.99
C PHE A 299 -12.16 13.46 2.34
N PRO A 300 -12.10 13.82 3.63
CA PRO A 300 -12.33 15.18 4.10
C PRO A 300 -11.28 16.19 3.63
N THR A 301 -10.15 15.74 3.09
CA THR A 301 -9.11 16.61 2.52
C THR A 301 -9.41 17.07 1.10
N LEU A 302 -10.46 16.54 0.46
CA LEU A 302 -10.81 16.86 -0.94
C LEU A 302 -11.81 18.03 -1.07
N ILE A 303 -12.36 18.52 0.05
CA ILE A 303 -13.40 19.55 0.11
C ILE A 303 -12.88 20.84 0.77
#